data_AF-A0A4Q5L838-F1
#
_entry.id   AF-A0A4Q5L838-F1
#
_cell.length_a   1.000
_cell.length_b   1.000
_cell.length_c   1.000
_cell.angle_alpha   90.00
_cell.angle_beta   90.00
_cell.angle_gamma   90.00
#
_symmetry.space_group_name_H-M   'P 1'
#
loop_
_entity.id
_entity.type
_entity.pdbx_description
1 polymer ?
#
loop_
_entity_poly.entity_id
_entity_poly.type
_entity_poly.pdbx_seq_one_letter_code
_entity_poly.pdbx_strand_id
1 'polypeptide(L)'
;QDQAGNGNTAAASAYALTFVAPTITVSPASLPSGTQNVAYSVTLTASGGSAPYTYAVTSGALPTGLALSASGTISGTPTTNGPFNFTVTATDNSAAPGPYSGSRSYTLAISTQPVTATPVVIVPANGGLVNTSTPTYAGTAPVNATVTLYVDGAAIGTTTANSAGNWA
;
A
#
# COMPACT_ATOMS: atom_id res chain seq x y z
N GLN A 1 -19.27 61.51 60.28
CA GLN A 1 -17.99 61.09 59.68
C GLN A 1 -18.21 59.69 59.14
N ASP A 2 -17.95 59.54 57.85
CA ASP A 2 -18.19 58.37 57.02
C ASP A 2 -17.26 57.21 57.39
N GLN A 3 -17.84 56.02 57.53
CA GLN A 3 -17.13 54.75 57.59
C GLN A 3 -17.05 54.20 56.16
N ALA A 4 -15.85 54.08 55.59
CA ALA A 4 -15.61 53.21 54.44
C ALA A 4 -14.12 52.85 54.28
N GLY A 5 -13.57 52.19 55.30
CA GLY A 5 -12.32 51.45 55.18
C GLY A 5 -12.61 49.94 55.05
N ASN A 6 -13.19 49.50 53.93
CA ASN A 6 -13.32 48.07 53.63
C ASN A 6 -12.66 47.75 52.29
N GLY A 7 -11.33 47.75 52.29
CA GLY A 7 -10.53 47.11 51.26
C GLY A 7 -10.68 45.59 51.36
N ASN A 8 -11.74 45.04 50.77
CA ASN A 8 -11.85 43.61 50.52
C ASN A 8 -10.94 43.25 49.34
N THR A 9 -9.63 43.17 49.55
CA THR A 9 -8.73 42.45 48.64
C THR A 9 -8.91 40.97 48.90
N ALA A 10 -10.02 40.41 48.42
CA ALA A 10 -10.17 38.97 48.29
C ALA A 10 -9.04 38.49 47.37
N ALA A 11 -8.05 37.79 47.94
CA ALA A 11 -7.06 37.09 47.16
C ALA A 11 -7.78 36.08 46.27
N ALA A 12 -7.79 36.31 44.96
CA ALA A 12 -8.32 35.35 44.01
C ALA A 12 -7.57 34.03 44.18
N SER A 13 -8.25 33.00 44.67
CA SER A 13 -7.69 31.65 44.72
C SER A 13 -7.56 31.16 43.28
N ALA A 14 -6.35 31.16 42.75
CA ALA A 14 -6.08 30.61 41.43
C ALA A 14 -6.19 29.08 41.50
N TYR A 15 -7.32 28.52 41.08
CA TYR A 15 -7.44 27.10 40.78
C TYR A 15 -6.82 26.85 39.40
N ALA A 16 -5.70 26.13 39.35
CA ALA A 16 -5.15 25.64 38.10
C ALA A 16 -5.83 24.31 37.72
N LEU A 17 -6.67 24.33 36.70
CA LEU A 17 -7.12 23.11 36.02
C LEU A 17 -6.04 22.72 35.00
N THR A 18 -5.44 21.55 35.16
CA THR A 18 -4.50 21.01 34.18
C THR A 18 -5.27 20.24 33.11
N PHE A 19 -5.08 20.62 31.85
CA PHE A 19 -5.61 19.89 30.70
C PHE A 19 -4.55 18.91 30.18
N VAL A 20 -4.91 17.64 30.01
CA VAL A 20 -4.03 16.62 29.42
C VAL A 20 -4.52 16.34 28.00
N ALA A 21 -3.65 16.60 27.00
CA ALA A 21 -3.98 16.31 25.61
C ALA A 21 -4.13 14.80 25.36
N PRO A 22 -5.16 14.36 24.63
CA PRO A 22 -5.33 12.96 24.28
C PRO A 22 -4.19 12.47 23.38
N THR A 23 -3.79 11.21 23.55
CA THR A 23 -2.85 10.55 22.65
C THR A 23 -3.62 9.91 21.49
N ILE A 24 -3.40 10.41 20.27
CA ILE A 24 -3.99 9.81 19.07
C ILE A 24 -3.13 8.65 18.58
N THR A 25 -3.72 7.48 18.43
CA THR A 25 -3.05 6.28 17.90
C THR A 25 -3.64 5.90 16.55
N VAL A 26 -2.78 5.59 15.57
CA VAL A 26 -3.18 5.10 14.24
C VAL A 26 -2.95 3.59 14.13
N SER A 27 -3.92 2.87 13.59
CA SER A 27 -3.95 1.42 13.37
C SER A 27 -4.28 1.11 11.90
N PRO A 28 -3.82 -0.03 11.32
CA PRO A 28 -2.95 -1.06 11.91
C PRO A 28 -1.53 -0.58 12.19
N ALA A 29 -0.74 -1.36 12.94
CA ALA A 29 0.66 -1.00 13.22
C ALA A 29 1.58 -1.14 11.99
N SER A 30 1.21 -2.01 11.06
CA SER A 30 1.90 -2.32 9.81
C SER A 30 0.89 -2.55 8.70
N LEU A 31 1.32 -2.41 7.44
CA LEU A 31 0.47 -2.65 6.27
C LEU A 31 0.75 -4.03 5.66
N PRO A 32 -0.28 -4.73 5.17
CA PRO A 32 -0.08 -5.87 4.28
C PRO A 32 0.73 -5.45 3.04
N SER A 33 1.58 -6.34 2.53
CA SER A 33 2.26 -6.10 1.24
C SER A 33 1.26 -6.08 0.08
N GLY A 34 1.55 -5.29 -0.95
CA GLY A 34 0.80 -5.28 -2.21
C GLY A 34 1.54 -5.98 -3.34
N THR A 35 0.84 -6.19 -4.46
CA THR A 35 1.41 -6.73 -5.70
C THR A 35 1.29 -5.70 -6.82
N GLN A 36 2.35 -5.51 -7.59
CA GLN A 36 2.37 -4.60 -8.74
C GLN A 36 1.25 -4.98 -9.71
N ASN A 37 0.53 -3.97 -10.21
CA ASN A 37 -0.62 -4.10 -11.13
C ASN A 37 -1.83 -4.86 -10.57
N VAL A 38 -1.88 -5.11 -9.26
CA VAL A 38 -3.04 -5.72 -8.57
C VAL A 38 -3.71 -4.68 -7.68
N ALA A 39 -5.05 -4.65 -7.68
CA ALA A 39 -5.79 -3.73 -6.82
C ALA A 39 -5.43 -3.92 -5.34
N TYR A 40 -5.21 -2.81 -4.65
CA TYR A 40 -4.86 -2.76 -3.24
C TYR A 40 -5.86 -1.86 -2.50
N SER A 41 -6.30 -2.28 -1.32
CA SER A 41 -7.16 -1.49 -0.45
C SER A 41 -6.91 -1.85 1.01
N VAL A 42 -6.64 -0.85 1.84
CA VAL A 42 -6.54 -1.00 3.30
C VAL A 42 -7.07 0.25 3.97
N THR A 43 -7.77 0.08 5.09
CA THR A 43 -8.33 1.20 5.85
C THR A 43 -7.54 1.40 7.13
N LEU A 44 -7.11 2.63 7.35
CA LEU A 44 -6.52 3.09 8.61
C LEU A 44 -7.63 3.56 9.54
N THR A 45 -7.42 3.35 10.84
CA THR A 45 -8.31 3.84 11.90
C THR A 45 -7.49 4.59 12.94
N ALA A 46 -8.13 5.52 13.65
CA ALA A 46 -7.52 6.29 14.71
C ALA A 46 -8.40 6.29 15.96
N SER A 47 -7.76 6.41 17.12
CA SER A 47 -8.41 6.40 18.43
C SER A 47 -7.71 7.34 19.40
N GLY A 48 -8.41 7.72 20.48
CA GLY A 48 -7.86 8.49 21.60
C GLY A 48 -8.42 9.90 21.76
N GLY A 49 -8.92 10.51 20.68
CA GLY A 49 -9.54 11.84 20.66
C GLY A 49 -11.00 11.82 20.18
N SER A 50 -11.46 12.94 19.64
CA SER A 50 -12.83 13.11 19.16
C SER A 50 -12.98 12.74 17.69
N ALA A 51 -13.86 11.79 17.38
CA ALA A 51 -14.23 11.48 15.99
C ALA A 51 -15.07 12.61 15.36
N PRO A 52 -15.11 12.73 14.02
CA PRO A 52 -14.38 11.94 13.02
C PRO A 52 -12.89 12.28 12.97
N TYR A 53 -12.09 11.39 12.39
CA TYR A 53 -10.67 11.61 12.14
C TYR A 53 -10.43 11.91 10.67
N THR A 54 -9.47 12.79 10.39
CA THR A 54 -8.99 13.08 9.03
C THR A 54 -7.54 12.61 8.88
N TYR A 55 -7.22 12.05 7.71
CA TYR A 55 -5.91 11.45 7.45
C TYR A 55 -5.17 12.14 6.31
N ALA A 56 -3.87 12.33 6.49
CA ALA A 56 -2.98 12.86 5.46
C ALA A 56 -1.62 12.16 5.48
N VAL A 57 -0.99 12.03 4.31
CA VAL A 57 0.44 11.68 4.21
C VAL A 57 1.24 12.94 4.48
N THR A 58 2.02 12.95 5.55
CA THR A 58 2.78 14.13 6.01
C THR A 58 4.28 14.02 5.75
N SER A 59 4.78 12.82 5.40
CA SER A 59 6.16 12.60 4.98
C SER A 59 6.26 11.37 4.08
N GLY A 60 7.22 11.38 3.15
CA GLY A 60 7.36 10.35 2.11
C GLY A 60 6.23 10.41 1.08
N ALA A 61 6.08 9.32 0.33
CA ALA A 61 5.03 9.20 -0.68
C ALA A 61 4.50 7.77 -0.74
N LEU A 62 3.22 7.64 -1.11
CA LEU A 62 2.64 6.36 -1.47
C LEU A 62 3.25 5.84 -2.79
N PRO A 63 3.21 4.52 -3.05
CA PRO A 63 3.50 3.98 -4.37
C PRO A 63 2.65 4.66 -5.44
N THR A 64 3.24 4.87 -6.63
CA THR A 64 2.53 5.37 -7.80
C THR A 64 1.28 4.52 -8.09
N GLY A 65 0.13 5.16 -8.25
CA GLY A 65 -1.16 4.49 -8.47
C GLY A 65 -1.95 4.18 -7.19
N LEU A 66 -1.41 4.48 -6.00
CA LEU A 66 -2.16 4.49 -4.74
C LEU A 66 -2.44 5.92 -4.25
N ALA A 67 -3.56 6.09 -3.57
CA ALA A 67 -3.92 7.35 -2.89
C ALA A 67 -4.49 7.08 -1.50
N LEU A 68 -4.26 8.01 -0.57
CA LEU A 68 -4.91 8.04 0.74
C LEU A 68 -6.11 8.99 0.67
N SER A 69 -7.28 8.49 1.02
CA SER A 69 -8.48 9.30 1.23
C SER A 69 -8.44 9.99 2.60
N ALA A 70 -9.13 11.12 2.73
CA ALA A 70 -9.24 11.84 4.01
C ALA A 70 -9.93 11.02 5.11
N SER A 71 -10.67 9.96 4.76
CA SER A 71 -11.30 9.00 5.69
C SER A 71 -10.39 7.83 6.09
N GLY A 72 -9.14 7.80 5.62
CA GLY A 72 -8.13 6.84 6.07
C GLY A 72 -7.95 5.61 5.18
N THR A 73 -8.70 5.47 4.08
CA THR A 73 -8.51 4.35 3.15
C THR A 73 -7.40 4.64 2.15
N ILE A 74 -6.38 3.78 2.11
CA ILE A 74 -5.36 3.74 1.07
C ILE A 74 -5.84 2.76 0.00
N SER A 75 -6.00 3.22 -1.23
CA SER A 75 -6.51 2.38 -2.31
C SER A 75 -5.96 2.76 -3.68
N GLY A 76 -5.98 1.80 -4.61
CA GLY A 76 -5.62 1.98 -6.01
C GLY A 76 -4.94 0.74 -6.58
N THR A 77 -4.17 0.93 -7.65
CA THR A 77 -3.40 -0.14 -8.30
C THR A 77 -1.94 0.33 -8.42
N PRO A 78 -1.02 -0.22 -7.63
CA PRO A 78 0.36 0.23 -7.61
C PRO A 78 1.09 -0.21 -8.90
N THR A 79 1.82 0.71 -9.54
CA THR A 79 2.48 0.44 -10.83
C THR A 79 3.98 0.22 -10.72
N THR A 80 4.58 0.47 -9.56
CA THR A 80 6.03 0.31 -9.32
C THR A 80 6.26 -0.60 -8.12
N ASN A 81 7.15 -1.58 -8.29
CA ASN A 81 7.57 -2.47 -7.21
C ASN A 81 8.69 -1.83 -6.36
N GLY A 82 8.77 -2.21 -5.09
CA GLY A 82 9.77 -1.73 -4.15
C GLY A 82 9.21 -1.50 -2.74
N PRO A 83 10.09 -1.17 -1.78
CA PRO A 83 9.67 -0.66 -0.48
C PRO A 83 9.33 0.83 -0.57
N PHE A 84 8.19 1.22 -0.01
CA PHE A 84 7.75 2.62 0.07
C PHE A 84 7.57 3.02 1.53
N ASN A 85 8.34 4.01 1.98
CA ASN A 85 8.28 4.53 3.34
C ASN A 85 7.51 5.86 3.35
N PHE A 86 6.48 5.95 4.19
CA PHE A 86 5.67 7.16 4.35
C PHE A 86 5.11 7.26 5.76
N THR A 87 4.74 8.47 6.17
CA THR A 87 4.09 8.72 7.45
C THR A 87 2.68 9.24 7.23
N VAL A 88 1.72 8.63 7.92
CA VAL A 88 0.33 9.10 7.96
C VAL A 88 0.07 9.77 9.29
N THR A 89 -0.50 10.97 9.24
CA THR A 89 -1.02 11.69 10.40
C THR A 89 -2.53 11.61 10.40
N ALA A 90 -3.11 11.22 11.53
CA ALA A 90 -4.53 11.32 11.80
C ALA A 90 -4.78 12.50 12.74
N THR A 91 -5.76 13.35 12.39
CA THR A 91 -6.17 14.52 13.17
C THR A 91 -7.60 14.33 13.62
N ASP A 92 -7.85 14.51 14.91
CA ASP A 92 -9.19 14.42 15.50
C ASP A 92 -10.03 15.68 15.22
N ASN A 93 -11.28 15.69 15.63
CA ASN A 93 -12.22 16.80 15.43
C ASN A 93 -12.51 17.58 16.73
N SER A 94 -11.57 17.59 17.68
CA SER A 94 -11.75 18.34 18.93
C SER A 94 -11.66 19.85 18.68
N ALA A 95 -12.54 20.62 19.35
CA ALA A 95 -12.44 22.08 19.40
C ALA A 95 -11.25 22.51 20.28
N ALA A 96 -10.98 23.82 20.34
CA ALA A 96 -9.90 24.38 21.15
C ALA A 96 -9.91 23.82 22.59
N PRO A 97 -8.76 23.36 23.13
CA PRO A 97 -7.40 23.60 22.61
C PRO A 97 -6.90 22.56 21.58
N GLY A 98 -7.77 21.68 21.08
CA GLY A 98 -7.48 20.83 19.92
C GLY A 98 -7.53 21.59 18.58
N PRO A 99 -7.48 20.88 17.44
CA PRO A 99 -7.49 19.42 17.31
C PRO A 99 -6.16 18.77 17.71
N TYR A 100 -6.20 17.48 18.03
CA TYR A 100 -5.04 16.67 18.37
C TYR A 100 -4.70 15.72 17.23
N SER A 101 -3.41 15.45 17.06
CA SER A 101 -2.92 14.59 15.98
C SER A 101 -2.01 13.48 16.49
N GLY A 102 -2.00 12.37 15.77
CA GLY A 102 -1.10 11.24 15.99
C GLY A 102 -0.56 10.75 14.64
N SER A 103 0.69 10.35 14.62
CA SER A 103 1.38 9.95 13.39
C SER A 103 1.88 8.51 13.48
N ARG A 104 1.87 7.81 12.35
CA ARG A 104 2.47 6.49 12.20
C ARG A 104 3.25 6.40 10.90
N SER A 105 4.49 5.95 11.02
CA SER A 105 5.32 5.59 9.88
C SER A 105 5.00 4.17 9.42
N TYR A 106 4.92 3.99 8.11
CA TYR A 106 4.67 2.72 7.45
C TYR A 106 5.74 2.43 6.41
N THR A 107 6.01 1.15 6.23
CA THR A 107 6.69 0.61 5.05
C THR A 107 5.69 -0.27 4.30
N LEU A 108 5.37 0.08 3.06
CA LEU A 108 4.56 -0.74 2.16
C LEU A 108 5.47 -1.39 1.12
N ALA A 109 5.56 -2.72 1.17
CA ALA A 109 6.25 -3.49 0.14
C ALA A 109 5.29 -3.76 -1.03
N ILE A 110 5.66 -3.33 -2.23
CA ILE A 110 5.03 -3.75 -3.48
C ILE A 110 5.95 -4.74 -4.18
N SER A 111 5.50 -5.98 -4.36
CA SER A 111 6.25 -7.02 -5.05
C SER A 111 5.70 -7.24 -6.45
N THR A 112 6.55 -7.66 -7.39
CA THR A 112 6.07 -8.21 -8.66
C THR A 112 5.31 -9.50 -8.39
N GLN A 113 4.32 -9.83 -9.23
CA GLN A 113 3.70 -11.15 -9.16
C GLN A 113 4.74 -12.20 -9.59
N PRO A 114 4.99 -13.26 -8.79
CA PRO A 114 5.85 -14.33 -9.22
C PRO A 114 5.22 -15.04 -10.43
N VAL A 115 5.98 -15.14 -11.52
CA VAL A 115 5.61 -15.98 -12.67
C VAL A 115 5.71 -17.44 -12.24
N THR A 116 4.57 -18.07 -12.01
CA THR A 116 4.49 -19.44 -11.46
C THR A 116 4.35 -20.52 -12.53
N ALA A 117 4.08 -20.16 -13.79
CA ALA A 117 4.05 -21.11 -14.88
C ALA A 117 5.45 -21.24 -15.52
N THR A 118 6.00 -22.46 -15.52
CA THR A 118 7.18 -22.78 -16.33
C THR A 118 6.74 -23.00 -17.78
N PRO A 119 7.49 -22.48 -18.78
CA PRO A 119 7.22 -22.83 -20.15
C PRO A 119 7.42 -24.34 -20.36
N VAL A 120 6.47 -24.98 -21.05
CA VAL A 120 6.51 -26.41 -21.40
C VAL A 120 6.31 -26.53 -22.91
N VAL A 121 7.11 -27.38 -23.54
CA VAL A 121 6.89 -27.82 -24.93
C VAL A 121 6.00 -29.07 -24.89
N ILE A 122 4.87 -29.02 -25.60
CA ILE A 122 3.90 -30.13 -25.71
C ILE A 122 4.01 -30.79 -27.08
N VAL A 123 4.31 -29.99 -28.11
CA VAL A 123 4.51 -30.46 -29.49
C VAL A 123 5.89 -30.03 -29.95
N PRO A 124 6.71 -30.94 -30.51
CA PRO A 124 6.54 -32.39 -30.47
C PRO A 124 6.50 -32.92 -29.04
N ALA A 125 5.81 -34.05 -28.80
CA ALA A 125 5.83 -34.70 -27.49
C ALA A 125 7.27 -35.06 -27.12
N ASN A 126 7.61 -34.98 -25.83
CA ASN A 126 8.95 -35.32 -25.36
C ASN A 126 9.35 -36.74 -25.79
N GLY A 127 10.49 -36.87 -26.47
CA GLY A 127 10.97 -38.14 -27.04
C GLY A 127 10.30 -38.55 -28.37
N GLY A 128 9.39 -37.75 -28.91
CA GLY A 128 8.78 -37.98 -30.21
C GLY A 128 9.76 -37.76 -31.37
N LEU A 129 9.73 -38.65 -32.36
CA LEU A 129 10.45 -38.45 -33.61
C LEU A 129 9.60 -37.62 -34.58
N VAL A 130 10.18 -36.60 -35.18
CA VAL A 130 9.57 -35.83 -36.27
C VAL A 130 10.29 -36.14 -37.59
N ASN A 131 9.54 -36.46 -38.64
CA ASN A 131 10.08 -36.80 -39.97
C ASN A 131 9.95 -35.64 -40.97
N THR A 132 10.09 -34.41 -40.48
CA THR A 132 9.98 -33.17 -41.26
C THR A 132 11.13 -32.23 -40.91
N SER A 133 11.56 -31.42 -41.89
CA SER A 133 12.54 -30.34 -41.69
C SER A 133 11.92 -29.06 -41.12
N THR A 134 10.59 -28.99 -41.01
CA THR A 134 9.84 -27.84 -40.47
C THR A 134 8.84 -28.27 -39.39
N PRO A 135 9.31 -28.80 -38.24
CA PRO A 135 8.41 -29.16 -37.15
C PRO A 135 7.73 -27.93 -36.55
N THR A 136 6.44 -28.04 -36.24
CA THR A 136 5.73 -27.05 -35.42
C THR A 136 6.02 -27.32 -33.96
N TYR A 137 6.41 -26.29 -33.22
CA TYR A 137 6.60 -26.39 -31.78
C TYR A 137 5.49 -25.63 -31.08
N ALA A 138 4.84 -26.25 -30.10
CA ALA A 138 3.77 -25.62 -29.35
C ALA A 138 3.80 -26.03 -27.89
N GLY A 139 3.22 -25.21 -27.03
CA GLY A 139 3.26 -25.44 -25.61
C GLY A 139 2.50 -24.43 -24.76
N THR A 140 2.79 -24.43 -23.46
CA THR A 140 2.23 -23.49 -22.49
C THR A 140 3.32 -22.62 -21.87
N ALA A 141 3.01 -21.39 -21.47
CA ALA A 141 3.85 -20.49 -20.68
C ALA A 141 2.96 -19.47 -19.92
N PRO A 142 3.50 -18.62 -19.03
CA PRO A 142 2.71 -17.53 -18.46
C PRO A 142 2.10 -16.66 -19.57
N VAL A 143 0.86 -16.20 -19.36
CA VAL A 143 0.14 -15.35 -20.33
C VAL A 143 0.98 -14.13 -20.69
N ASN A 144 1.08 -13.82 -21.99
CA ASN A 144 1.88 -12.74 -22.57
C ASN A 144 3.40 -12.85 -22.33
N ALA A 145 3.90 -14.00 -21.88
CA ALA A 145 5.34 -14.23 -21.76
C ALA A 145 5.97 -14.48 -23.13
N THR A 146 7.16 -13.92 -23.33
CA THR A 146 8.04 -14.28 -24.45
C THR A 146 8.62 -15.66 -24.21
N VAL A 147 8.44 -16.56 -25.18
CA VAL A 147 9.00 -17.91 -25.19
C VAL A 147 10.11 -17.96 -26.24
N THR A 148 11.33 -18.25 -25.82
CA THR A 148 12.46 -18.54 -26.72
C THR A 148 12.67 -20.05 -26.76
N LEU A 149 12.60 -20.63 -27.96
CA LEU A 149 12.78 -22.06 -28.15
C LEU A 149 14.22 -22.36 -28.54
N TYR A 150 14.81 -23.37 -27.91
CA TYR A 150 16.15 -23.86 -28.19
C TYR A 150 16.10 -25.32 -28.64
N VAL A 151 16.85 -25.64 -29.69
CA VAL A 151 17.12 -27.02 -30.15
C VAL A 151 18.62 -27.21 -30.17
N ASP A 152 19.12 -28.26 -29.53
CA ASP A 152 20.55 -28.57 -29.40
C ASP A 152 21.39 -27.38 -28.86
N GLY A 153 20.79 -26.55 -27.99
CA GLY A 153 21.43 -25.37 -27.42
C GLY A 153 21.42 -24.11 -28.29
N ALA A 154 20.94 -24.18 -29.53
CA ALA A 154 20.78 -23.04 -30.42
C ALA A 154 19.33 -22.50 -30.37
N ALA A 155 19.17 -21.18 -30.26
CA ALA A 155 17.85 -20.56 -30.34
C ALA A 155 17.30 -20.69 -31.76
N ILE A 156 16.11 -21.27 -31.91
CA ILE A 156 15.46 -21.48 -33.22
C ILE A 156 14.29 -20.54 -33.48
N GLY A 157 13.80 -19.84 -32.45
CA GLY A 157 12.70 -18.89 -32.59
C GLY A 157 12.22 -18.29 -31.28
N THR A 158 11.45 -17.21 -31.40
CA THR A 158 10.79 -16.53 -30.29
C THR A 158 9.32 -16.31 -30.62
N THR A 159 8.43 -16.62 -29.69
CA THR A 159 6.99 -16.37 -29.79
C THR A 159 6.46 -15.80 -28.48
N THR A 160 5.19 -15.40 -28.43
CA THR A 160 4.54 -14.91 -27.21
C THR A 160 3.36 -15.81 -26.88
N ALA A 161 3.25 -16.24 -25.62
CA ALA A 161 2.08 -16.97 -25.17
C ALA A 161 0.83 -16.08 -25.20
N ASN A 162 -0.24 -16.58 -25.78
CA ASN A 162 -1.50 -15.85 -25.93
C ASN A 162 -2.21 -15.64 -24.57
N SER A 163 -3.41 -15.04 -24.61
CA SER A 163 -4.24 -14.77 -23.42
C SER A 163 -4.69 -16.02 -22.67
N ALA A 164 -4.58 -17.21 -23.27
CA ALA A 164 -4.83 -18.51 -22.65
C ALA A 164 -3.55 -19.22 -22.17
N GLY A 165 -2.37 -18.61 -22.36
CA GLY A 165 -1.07 -19.18 -22.00
C GLY A 165 -0.50 -20.16 -23.03
N ASN A 166 -1.11 -20.29 -24.21
CA ASN A 166 -0.64 -21.18 -25.28
C ASN A 166 0.29 -20.44 -26.25
N TRP A 167 1.30 -21.13 -26.77
CA TRP A 167 2.19 -20.64 -27.83
C TRP A 167 2.38 -21.71 -28.91
N ALA A 168 2.65 -21.27 -30.15
CA ALA A 168 2.99 -22.08 -31.31
C ALA A 168 3.87 -21.29 -32.29
#